data_AF-G7GVN5-F1
#
_entry.id   AF-G7GVN5-F1
#
_cell.length_a   1.000
_cell.length_b   1.000
_cell.length_c   1.000
_cell.angle_alpha   90.00
_cell.angle_beta   90.00
_cell.angle_gamma   90.00
#
_symmetry.space_group_name_H-M   'P 1'
#
loop_
_entity.id
_entity.type
_entity.pdbx_description
1 polymer ?
#
loop_
_entity_poly.entity_id
_entity_poly.type
_entity_poly.pdbx_seq_one_letter_code
_entity_poly.pdbx_strand_id
1 'polypeptide(L)'
;MTSGATTSLTAGANVSLQTVPTSVLVATNDPAHSVDAQALLLTTAGRVRTDDDFVFYNQPRHPSGAVAVTATPTAAAVTIDVPHLELPVDRIVLCLSAEDPIADSRFAVTLTCEQRSVTVVRFDCAWPSGVAALMVGEFYRRAGGWKFRAIGQGWSSGLAGLATEFGVNIDDDPTPSCGAPTTPHPAVDPAPAPQSTVPAGWFSDPATDTILRWWDGTTWTGHTRPLHNLPGTCPRCGNQLKTRLMGRATRPCRFCENQIRQFMESWRPQLAQVLDTSGPHSDQWDRLWMQLQFEQIADSVGRAALDDVGLAHLEQLATFAFADGEIEDTELADFETALADLGLSPSPQLSILKQRMQRGREMTKIRAGELPIATPSDIHLDSDEVLYLDVHAQLIRYLANGPKTTPGRLLVSNKKIRFIGTGGGQTNWDKIVGVRAEYRNLVVSAATARGAAQYTVADVDYVAAVTEGALRIAKRQVLAPGERDSRSVPQHVRAEVFRRCGGRCVECGSTSYLEYDHIIPWSRGGATSVENLQILCRACNQAKGARI
;
A
#
# COMPACT_ATOMS: atom_id res chain seq x y z
N MET A 1 12.92 -42.99 29.34
CA MET A 1 13.25 -43.32 27.93
C MET A 1 12.06 -44.07 27.34
N THR A 2 11.04 -43.36 26.87
CA THR A 2 9.97 -43.92 26.06
C THR A 2 10.44 -43.87 24.62
N SER A 3 10.71 -45.04 24.03
CA SER A 3 10.96 -45.20 22.60
C SER A 3 9.77 -44.59 21.85
N GLY A 4 9.98 -43.45 21.20
CA GLY A 4 8.99 -42.84 20.33
C GLY A 4 8.93 -43.66 19.06
N ALA A 5 7.96 -44.58 18.97
CA ALA A 5 7.73 -45.33 17.75
C ALA A 5 7.24 -44.35 16.67
N THR A 6 8.02 -44.19 15.60
CA THR A 6 7.60 -43.45 14.40
C THR A 6 6.32 -44.08 13.86
N THR A 7 5.23 -43.31 13.80
CA THR A 7 3.97 -43.79 13.24
C THR A 7 3.94 -43.47 11.75
N SER A 8 3.99 -44.50 10.90
CA SER A 8 3.75 -44.36 9.47
C SER A 8 2.25 -44.26 9.21
N LEU A 9 1.80 -43.20 8.54
CA LEU A 9 0.39 -42.96 8.24
C LEU A 9 0.07 -43.25 6.77
N THR A 10 -1.16 -43.66 6.53
CA THR A 10 -1.79 -43.67 5.20
C THR A 10 -2.77 -42.50 5.08
N ALA A 11 -3.15 -42.12 3.86
CA ALA A 11 -4.16 -41.09 3.63
C ALA A 11 -5.45 -41.37 4.43
N GLY A 12 -5.97 -40.38 5.15
CA GLY A 12 -7.11 -40.45 6.05
C GLY A 12 -6.78 -40.88 7.49
N ALA A 13 -5.61 -41.47 7.76
CA ALA A 13 -5.20 -41.88 9.10
C ALA A 13 -4.82 -40.66 9.97
N ASN A 14 -4.96 -40.79 11.29
CA ASN A 14 -4.62 -39.72 12.23
C ASN A 14 -3.93 -40.26 13.49
N VAL A 15 -3.13 -39.40 14.12
CA VAL A 15 -2.35 -39.70 15.34
C VAL A 15 -2.42 -38.53 16.31
N SER A 16 -2.39 -38.81 17.61
CA SER A 16 -2.33 -37.78 18.64
C SER A 16 -0.91 -37.25 18.78
N LEU A 17 -0.76 -35.93 18.93
CA LEU A 17 0.52 -35.26 19.11
C LEU A 17 0.68 -34.71 20.53
N GLN A 18 1.93 -34.52 20.96
CA GLN A 18 2.21 -33.79 22.20
C GLN A 18 2.04 -32.28 21.96
N THR A 19 1.65 -31.53 22.99
CA THR A 19 1.59 -30.05 22.98
C THR A 19 2.97 -29.44 23.17
N VAL A 20 3.83 -29.61 22.16
CA VAL A 20 5.21 -29.10 22.11
C VAL A 20 5.49 -28.53 20.72
N PRO A 21 6.53 -27.69 20.56
CA PRO A 21 6.96 -27.27 19.23
C PRO A 21 7.18 -28.46 18.31
N THR A 22 6.55 -28.39 17.14
CA THR A 22 6.53 -29.45 16.13
C THR A 22 7.13 -28.91 14.85
N SER A 23 8.13 -29.59 14.31
CA SER A 23 8.71 -29.28 13.01
C SER A 23 8.17 -30.27 11.98
N VAL A 24 7.73 -29.76 10.85
CA VAL A 24 7.26 -30.56 9.72
C VAL A 24 8.27 -30.40 8.60
N LEU A 25 8.87 -31.50 8.18
CA LEU A 25 9.85 -31.56 7.11
C LEU A 25 9.25 -32.25 5.90
N VAL A 26 9.42 -31.63 4.73
CA VAL A 26 8.92 -32.11 3.46
C VAL A 26 10.10 -32.37 2.54
N ALA A 27 10.23 -33.61 2.09
CA ALA A 27 11.25 -34.04 1.14
C ALA A 27 10.58 -34.58 -0.12
N THR A 28 11.17 -34.30 -1.29
CA THR A 28 10.73 -34.86 -2.57
C THR A 28 11.60 -36.07 -2.95
N ASN A 29 11.04 -37.00 -3.72
CA ASN A 29 11.82 -38.12 -4.28
C ASN A 29 12.60 -37.74 -5.55
N ASP A 30 12.31 -36.58 -6.13
CA ASP A 30 13.01 -36.01 -7.28
C ASP A 30 13.39 -34.55 -6.98
N PRO A 31 14.68 -34.22 -6.90
CA PRO A 31 15.14 -32.85 -6.67
C PRO A 31 14.97 -31.92 -7.89
N ALA A 32 14.61 -32.44 -9.07
CA ALA A 32 14.33 -31.62 -10.24
C ALA A 32 13.02 -30.82 -10.11
N HIS A 33 12.12 -31.24 -9.22
CA HIS A 33 10.87 -30.55 -8.92
C HIS A 33 10.94 -29.93 -7.52
N SER A 34 11.11 -28.61 -7.45
CA SER A 34 10.99 -27.87 -6.20
C SER A 34 9.53 -27.71 -5.79
N VAL A 35 9.24 -27.94 -4.51
CA VAL A 35 7.92 -27.72 -3.92
C VAL A 35 8.03 -26.72 -2.78
N ASP A 36 7.08 -25.79 -2.72
CA ASP A 36 6.94 -24.84 -1.63
C ASP A 36 5.90 -25.33 -0.64
N ALA A 37 6.14 -25.10 0.66
CA ALA A 37 5.18 -25.43 1.71
C ALA A 37 4.45 -24.17 2.20
N GLN A 38 3.15 -24.33 2.47
CA GLN A 38 2.30 -23.29 3.05
C GLN A 38 1.49 -23.85 4.22
N ALA A 39 1.06 -22.95 5.12
CA ALA A 39 0.18 -23.28 6.23
C ALA A 39 -0.99 -22.29 6.32
N LEU A 40 -2.20 -22.82 6.50
CA LEU A 40 -3.44 -22.05 6.71
C LEU A 40 -3.92 -22.27 8.14
N LEU A 41 -4.04 -21.20 8.92
CA LEU A 41 -4.56 -21.23 10.29
C LEU A 41 -6.06 -20.96 10.24
N LEU A 42 -6.86 -21.92 10.72
CA LEU A 42 -8.31 -21.87 10.62
C LEU A 42 -8.94 -21.85 12.01
N THR A 43 -10.07 -21.16 12.08
CA THR A 43 -10.96 -21.17 13.25
C THR A 43 -11.96 -22.32 13.16
N THR A 44 -12.76 -22.48 14.21
CA THR A 44 -13.84 -23.48 14.27
C THR A 44 -14.86 -23.37 13.13
N ALA A 45 -14.93 -22.21 12.45
CA ALA A 45 -15.72 -22.01 11.24
C ALA A 45 -15.11 -22.69 9.99
N GLY A 46 -13.92 -23.26 10.09
CA GLY A 46 -13.18 -23.89 8.99
C GLY A 46 -12.59 -22.89 8.00
N ARG A 47 -12.46 -21.61 8.38
CA ARG A 47 -11.94 -20.52 7.57
C ARG A 47 -10.86 -19.71 8.31
N VAL A 48 -10.00 -19.04 7.54
CA VAL A 48 -9.05 -18.03 8.04
C VAL A 48 -9.79 -16.83 8.62
N ARG A 49 -9.19 -16.10 9.57
CA ARG A 49 -9.79 -14.87 10.14
C ARG A 49 -9.50 -13.66 9.27
N THR A 50 -8.26 -13.59 8.79
CA THR A 50 -7.72 -12.57 7.90
C THR A 50 -6.71 -13.25 6.97
N ASP A 51 -6.26 -12.56 5.93
CA ASP A 51 -5.22 -13.09 5.04
C ASP A 51 -3.89 -13.36 5.78
N ASP A 52 -3.68 -12.77 6.96
CA ASP A 52 -2.49 -13.03 7.79
C ASP A 52 -2.39 -14.45 8.34
N ASP A 53 -3.52 -15.16 8.41
CA ASP A 53 -3.59 -16.57 8.82
C ASP A 53 -3.09 -17.52 7.69
N PHE A 54 -2.68 -16.98 6.53
CA PHE A 54 -2.00 -17.71 5.47
C PHE A 54 -0.48 -17.47 5.49
N VAL A 55 0.29 -18.51 5.83
CA VAL A 55 1.75 -18.47 5.93
C VAL A 55 2.37 -19.16 4.72
N PHE A 56 3.17 -18.43 3.94
CA PHE A 56 3.78 -18.88 2.69
C PHE A 56 5.10 -18.14 2.44
N TYR A 57 5.77 -18.34 1.30
CA TYR A 57 7.13 -17.79 1.09
C TYR A 57 7.22 -16.25 1.20
N ASN A 58 6.18 -15.50 0.80
CA ASN A 58 6.17 -14.03 0.88
C ASN A 58 5.72 -13.51 2.27
N GLN A 59 5.12 -14.38 3.07
CA GLN A 59 4.77 -14.16 4.47
C GLN A 59 5.25 -15.37 5.29
N PRO A 60 6.57 -15.53 5.49
CA PRO A 60 7.16 -16.77 6.00
C PRO A 60 6.88 -17.00 7.49
N ARG A 61 6.21 -16.06 8.18
CA ARG A 61 5.87 -16.15 9.59
C ARG A 61 4.48 -15.56 9.83
N HIS A 62 3.67 -16.27 10.61
CA HIS A 62 2.42 -15.74 11.15
C HIS A 62 2.72 -14.59 12.13
N PRO A 63 1.89 -13.53 12.22
CA PRO A 63 2.12 -12.40 13.14
C PRO A 63 2.31 -12.77 14.61
N SER A 64 1.66 -13.85 15.08
CA SER A 64 1.85 -14.36 16.45
C SER A 64 3.21 -15.05 16.67
N GLY A 65 3.95 -15.34 15.61
CA GLY A 65 5.20 -16.10 15.63
C GLY A 65 5.03 -17.61 15.82
N ALA A 66 3.79 -18.11 16.01
CA ALA A 66 3.54 -19.51 16.32
C ALA A 66 3.68 -20.46 15.11
N VAL A 67 3.59 -19.95 13.89
CA VAL A 67 3.77 -20.74 12.66
C VAL A 67 4.75 -20.03 11.73
N ALA A 68 5.70 -20.78 11.18
CA ALA A 68 6.63 -20.26 10.19
C ALA A 68 6.95 -21.31 9.12
N VAL A 69 7.19 -20.84 7.90
CA VAL A 69 7.65 -21.61 6.75
C VAL A 69 9.11 -21.25 6.47
N THR A 70 9.92 -22.25 6.13
CA THR A 70 11.28 -22.07 5.64
C THR A 70 11.48 -22.97 4.43
N ALA A 71 11.85 -22.40 3.29
CA ALA A 71 12.22 -23.14 2.09
C ALA A 71 13.75 -23.28 2.02
N THR A 72 14.22 -24.48 1.71
CA THR A 72 15.59 -24.74 1.25
C THR A 72 15.53 -25.32 -0.17
N PRO A 73 16.61 -25.27 -0.96
CA PRO A 73 16.59 -25.74 -2.35
C PRO A 73 16.17 -27.20 -2.55
N THR A 74 16.20 -28.02 -1.50
CA THR A 74 15.91 -29.47 -1.55
C THR A 74 14.86 -29.94 -0.55
N ALA A 75 14.35 -29.05 0.31
CA ALA A 75 13.33 -29.39 1.31
C ALA A 75 12.57 -28.16 1.79
N ALA A 76 11.27 -28.31 2.02
CA ALA A 76 10.44 -27.30 2.67
C ALA A 76 10.16 -27.69 4.13
N ALA A 77 10.20 -26.73 5.04
CA ALA A 77 9.97 -26.94 6.46
C ALA A 77 8.89 -25.99 6.99
N VAL A 78 8.01 -26.51 7.85
CA VAL A 78 7.00 -25.73 8.59
C VAL A 78 7.21 -25.95 10.08
N THR A 79 7.42 -24.90 10.85
CA THR A 79 7.53 -24.97 12.31
C THR A 79 6.26 -24.47 12.96
N ILE A 80 5.71 -25.26 13.88
CA ILE A 80 4.46 -24.97 14.60
C ILE A 80 4.74 -25.01 16.10
N ASP A 81 4.72 -23.85 16.74
CA ASP A 81 4.78 -23.70 18.20
C ASP A 81 3.38 -23.81 18.81
N VAL A 82 2.94 -25.06 18.96
CA VAL A 82 1.60 -25.42 19.43
C VAL A 82 1.21 -24.75 20.76
N PRO A 83 2.09 -24.64 21.78
CA PRO A 83 1.82 -23.88 23.00
C PRO A 83 1.52 -22.39 22.83
N HIS A 84 2.08 -21.73 21.80
CA HIS A 84 1.92 -20.29 21.55
C HIS A 84 0.83 -19.97 20.52
N LEU A 85 0.08 -20.98 20.05
CA LEU A 85 -1.08 -20.78 19.19
C LEU A 85 -2.20 -20.08 19.96
N GLU A 86 -2.76 -19.04 19.35
CA GLU A 86 -3.88 -18.29 19.91
C GLU A 86 -5.13 -19.17 20.01
N LEU A 87 -5.92 -18.97 21.07
CA LEU A 87 -7.12 -19.75 21.36
C LEU A 87 -8.16 -19.85 20.21
N PRO A 88 -8.33 -18.84 19.33
CA PRO A 88 -9.25 -18.93 18.19
C PRO A 88 -8.86 -19.95 17.11
N VAL A 89 -7.59 -20.37 17.04
CA VAL A 89 -7.09 -21.31 16.02
C VAL A 89 -7.26 -22.75 16.52
N ASP A 90 -8.06 -23.55 15.82
CA ASP A 90 -8.33 -24.96 16.15
C ASP A 90 -7.87 -25.92 15.06
N ARG A 91 -7.52 -25.42 13.87
CA ARG A 91 -7.01 -26.23 12.76
C ARG A 91 -5.88 -25.53 12.01
N ILE A 92 -4.86 -26.28 11.59
CA ILE A 92 -3.78 -25.81 10.71
C ILE A 92 -3.69 -26.77 9.54
N VAL A 93 -3.99 -26.29 8.33
CA VAL A 93 -3.91 -27.07 7.11
C VAL A 93 -2.56 -26.85 6.45
N LEU A 94 -1.89 -27.94 6.07
CA LEU A 94 -0.62 -27.90 5.35
C LEU A 94 -0.85 -28.15 3.86
N CYS A 95 -0.30 -27.24 3.06
CA CYS A 95 -0.36 -27.29 1.61
C CYS A 95 1.04 -27.31 1.03
N LEU A 96 1.18 -27.91 -0.14
CA LEU A 96 2.37 -27.88 -0.97
C LEU A 96 1.99 -27.38 -2.36
N SER A 97 2.86 -26.60 -2.99
CA SER A 97 2.69 -26.17 -4.39
C SER A 97 3.96 -26.37 -5.19
N ALA A 98 3.81 -26.60 -6.49
CA ALA A 98 4.87 -26.61 -7.48
C ALA A 98 4.67 -25.46 -8.47
N GLU A 99 5.75 -24.99 -9.10
CA GLU A 99 5.72 -23.91 -10.11
C GLU A 99 4.85 -24.29 -11.32
N ASP A 100 5.01 -25.53 -11.81
CA ASP A 100 4.22 -26.12 -12.89
C ASP A 100 3.49 -27.39 -12.44
N PRO A 101 2.35 -27.75 -13.08
CA PRO A 101 1.69 -29.03 -12.84
C PRO A 101 2.63 -30.22 -13.08
N ILE A 102 2.77 -31.08 -12.07
CA ILE A 102 3.70 -32.20 -12.12
C ILE A 102 3.11 -33.36 -12.93
N ALA A 103 3.69 -33.64 -14.10
CA ALA A 103 3.22 -34.70 -14.99
C ALA A 103 3.67 -36.11 -14.58
N ASP A 104 4.82 -36.25 -13.90
CA ASP A 104 5.33 -37.59 -13.51
C ASP A 104 4.49 -38.21 -12.40
N SER A 105 3.74 -39.26 -12.76
CA SER A 105 2.93 -40.07 -11.83
C SER A 105 3.71 -40.77 -10.71
N ARG A 106 5.05 -40.82 -10.80
CA ARG A 106 5.92 -41.39 -9.76
C ARG A 106 6.43 -40.35 -8.77
N PHE A 107 6.16 -39.07 -8.99
CA PHE A 107 6.55 -38.02 -8.06
C PHE A 107 5.83 -38.19 -6.73
N ALA A 108 6.59 -38.13 -5.64
CA ALA A 108 6.09 -38.35 -4.30
C ALA A 108 6.80 -37.42 -3.31
N VAL A 109 6.04 -37.05 -2.28
CA VAL A 109 6.54 -36.25 -1.17
C VAL A 109 6.48 -37.06 0.11
N THR A 110 7.52 -36.95 0.92
CA THR A 110 7.58 -37.50 2.27
C THR A 110 7.41 -36.36 3.26
N LEU A 111 6.31 -36.40 4.02
CA LEU A 111 6.09 -35.51 5.16
C LEU A 111 6.52 -36.19 6.45
N THR A 112 7.34 -35.51 7.23
CA THR A 112 7.86 -35.99 8.51
C THR A 112 7.56 -34.97 9.60
N CYS A 113 6.83 -35.35 10.65
CA CYS A 113 6.64 -34.50 11.83
C CYS A 113 7.62 -34.91 12.93
N GLU A 114 8.38 -33.94 13.44
CA GLU A 114 9.34 -34.11 14.51
C GLU A 114 8.90 -33.32 15.75
N GLN A 115 8.93 -33.98 16.91
CA GLN A 115 8.71 -33.37 18.21
C GLN A 115 9.91 -33.67 19.09
N ARG A 116 10.55 -32.63 19.66
CA ARG A 116 11.77 -32.78 20.48
C ARG A 116 12.87 -33.60 19.79
N SER A 117 13.06 -33.36 18.49
CA SER A 117 14.04 -34.05 17.63
C SER A 117 13.80 -35.55 17.47
N VAL A 118 12.57 -36.02 17.72
CA VAL A 118 12.13 -37.39 17.44
C VAL A 118 11.03 -37.34 16.38
N THR A 119 11.21 -38.11 15.31
CA THR A 119 10.16 -38.30 14.31
C THR A 119 8.99 -39.05 14.92
N VAL A 120 7.83 -38.40 14.97
CA VAL A 120 6.59 -38.97 15.50
C VAL A 120 5.64 -39.43 14.40
N VAL A 121 5.69 -38.76 13.23
CA VAL A 121 4.87 -39.07 12.07
C VAL A 121 5.75 -39.14 10.84
N ARG A 122 5.50 -40.16 10.00
CA ARG A 122 5.96 -40.20 8.61
C ARG A 122 4.77 -40.47 7.70
N PHE A 123 4.63 -39.71 6.64
CA PHE A 123 3.61 -39.90 5.62
C PHE A 123 4.24 -39.81 4.23
N ASP A 124 4.27 -40.94 3.52
CA ASP A 124 4.70 -41.00 2.13
C ASP A 124 3.46 -40.82 1.24
N CYS A 125 3.42 -39.70 0.51
CA CYS A 125 2.27 -39.28 -0.28
C CYS A 125 2.65 -39.20 -1.77
N ALA A 126 1.92 -39.92 -2.61
CA ALA A 126 2.01 -39.72 -4.05
C ALA A 126 1.43 -38.34 -4.43
N TRP A 127 2.08 -37.66 -5.36
CA TRP A 127 1.56 -36.40 -5.91
C TRP A 127 0.67 -36.70 -7.12
N PRO A 128 -0.60 -36.25 -7.14
CA PRO A 128 -1.49 -36.49 -8.27
C PRO A 128 -0.94 -35.86 -9.57
N SER A 129 -0.83 -36.66 -10.63
CA SER A 129 -0.34 -36.19 -11.94
C SER A 129 -1.24 -35.10 -12.52
N GLY A 130 -0.64 -34.06 -13.10
CA GLY A 130 -1.32 -32.95 -13.75
C GLY A 130 -1.83 -31.86 -12.81
N VAL A 131 -1.38 -31.86 -11.55
CA VAL A 131 -1.83 -30.92 -10.52
C VAL A 131 -0.65 -30.14 -9.94
N ALA A 132 -0.84 -28.83 -9.70
CA ALA A 132 0.19 -27.93 -9.16
C ALA A 132 0.11 -27.71 -7.64
N ALA A 133 -0.95 -28.16 -6.97
CA ALA A 133 -1.12 -28.01 -5.52
C ALA A 133 -1.61 -29.29 -4.84
N LEU A 134 -1.15 -29.52 -3.61
CA LEU A 134 -1.44 -30.70 -2.79
C LEU A 134 -1.73 -30.30 -1.34
N MET A 135 -2.88 -30.71 -0.80
CA MET A 135 -3.15 -30.70 0.63
C MET A 135 -2.59 -31.98 1.26
N VAL A 136 -1.46 -31.85 1.97
CA VAL A 136 -0.72 -33.02 2.47
C VAL A 136 -1.24 -33.50 3.83
N GLY A 137 -1.74 -32.61 4.68
CA GLY A 137 -2.30 -32.98 5.97
C GLY A 137 -2.79 -31.81 6.79
N GLU A 138 -3.38 -32.09 7.94
CA GLU A 138 -3.89 -31.07 8.86
C GLU A 138 -3.59 -31.40 10.33
N PHE A 139 -3.30 -30.37 11.11
CA PHE A 139 -3.33 -30.40 12.57
C PHE A 139 -4.69 -29.90 13.02
N TYR A 140 -5.32 -30.60 13.96
CA TYR A 140 -6.61 -30.19 14.49
C TYR A 140 -6.71 -30.48 15.98
N ARG A 141 -7.48 -29.65 16.69
CA ARG A 141 -7.74 -29.80 18.11
C ARG A 141 -8.94 -30.72 18.35
N ARG A 142 -8.78 -31.73 19.22
CA ARG A 142 -9.88 -32.61 19.65
C ARG A 142 -9.71 -33.00 21.11
N ALA A 143 -10.78 -32.85 21.89
CA ALA A 143 -10.81 -33.19 23.32
C ALA A 143 -9.66 -32.55 24.13
N GLY A 144 -9.30 -31.29 23.81
CA GLY A 144 -8.25 -30.54 24.52
C GLY A 144 -6.81 -30.82 24.04
N GLY A 145 -6.58 -31.82 23.19
CA GLY A 145 -5.28 -32.15 22.61
C GLY A 145 -5.20 -31.91 21.10
N TRP A 146 -3.99 -31.91 20.55
CA TRP A 146 -3.74 -31.78 19.11
C TRP A 146 -3.56 -33.14 18.46
N LYS A 147 -4.10 -33.30 17.25
CA LYS A 147 -3.94 -34.49 16.42
C LYS A 147 -3.50 -34.08 15.03
N PHE A 148 -2.74 -34.95 14.36
CA PHE A 148 -2.40 -34.80 12.95
C PHE A 148 -3.19 -35.81 12.12
N ARG A 149 -3.73 -35.40 10.97
CA ARG A 149 -4.38 -36.26 9.97
C ARG A 149 -3.64 -36.14 8.64
N ALA A 150 -3.27 -37.28 8.06
CA ALA A 150 -2.74 -37.35 6.71
C ALA A 150 -3.89 -37.27 5.70
N ILE A 151 -3.75 -36.48 4.63
CA ILE A 151 -4.80 -36.27 3.62
C ILE A 151 -4.29 -36.73 2.24
N GLY A 152 -3.37 -35.98 1.63
CA GLY A 152 -2.77 -36.32 0.34
C GLY A 152 -3.71 -36.10 -0.85
N GLN A 153 -4.42 -34.96 -0.89
CA GLN A 153 -5.39 -34.65 -1.94
C GLN A 153 -4.90 -33.49 -2.82
N GLY A 154 -4.90 -33.68 -4.15
CA GLY A 154 -4.49 -32.66 -5.12
C GLY A 154 -5.60 -31.68 -5.46
N TRP A 155 -5.25 -30.43 -5.73
CA TRP A 155 -6.15 -29.35 -6.15
C TRP A 155 -5.89 -28.89 -7.59
N SER A 156 -6.82 -29.22 -8.50
CA SER A 156 -6.72 -28.90 -9.93
C SER A 156 -6.73 -27.40 -10.23
N SER A 157 -7.28 -26.58 -9.34
CA SER A 157 -7.30 -25.11 -9.42
C SER A 157 -6.01 -24.44 -8.93
N GLY A 158 -4.97 -25.22 -8.63
CA GLY A 158 -3.72 -24.72 -8.06
C GLY A 158 -3.85 -24.22 -6.62
N LEU A 159 -2.78 -23.59 -6.12
CA LEU A 159 -2.73 -23.07 -4.75
C LEU A 159 -3.78 -21.98 -4.53
N ALA A 160 -4.04 -21.16 -5.55
CA ALA A 160 -5.02 -20.09 -5.49
C ALA A 160 -6.43 -20.63 -5.15
N GLY A 161 -6.95 -21.56 -5.95
CA GLY A 161 -8.28 -22.10 -5.67
C GLY A 161 -8.36 -22.86 -4.33
N LEU A 162 -7.26 -23.48 -3.87
CA LEU A 162 -7.21 -24.11 -2.55
C LEU A 162 -7.33 -23.06 -1.43
N ALA A 163 -6.57 -21.98 -1.48
CA ALA A 163 -6.57 -20.96 -0.44
C ALA A 163 -7.90 -20.18 -0.41
N THR A 164 -8.52 -19.90 -1.57
CA THR A 164 -9.86 -19.29 -1.65
C THR A 164 -10.95 -20.15 -1.00
N GLU A 165 -10.85 -21.48 -1.10
CA GLU A 165 -11.81 -22.40 -0.46
C GLU A 165 -11.85 -22.23 1.07
N PHE A 166 -10.68 -21.97 1.68
CA PHE A 166 -10.54 -21.69 3.11
C PHE A 166 -10.78 -20.22 3.51
N GLY A 167 -11.21 -19.38 2.56
CA GLY A 167 -11.58 -18.00 2.79
C GLY A 167 -10.42 -17.00 2.74
N VAL A 168 -9.27 -17.38 2.19
CA VAL A 168 -8.20 -16.42 1.86
C VAL A 168 -8.65 -15.62 0.65
N ASN A 169 -8.58 -14.30 0.73
CA ASN A 169 -8.84 -13.48 -0.43
C ASN A 169 -7.59 -13.46 -1.31
N ILE A 170 -7.71 -14.00 -2.53
CA ILE A 170 -6.60 -14.03 -3.49
C ILE A 170 -7.01 -13.11 -4.61
N ASP A 171 -6.60 -11.86 -4.46
CA ASP A 171 -6.74 -10.87 -5.51
C ASP A 171 -5.68 -11.16 -6.59
N ASP A 172 -6.11 -11.62 -7.77
CA ASP A 172 -5.38 -11.31 -9.01
C ASP A 172 -5.54 -9.80 -9.23
N ASP A 173 -4.61 -9.03 -8.65
CA ASP A 173 -4.58 -7.57 -8.55
C ASP A 173 -5.78 -6.90 -7.81
N PRO A 174 -5.52 -6.03 -6.82
CA PRO A 174 -6.55 -5.54 -5.91
C PRO A 174 -7.36 -4.42 -6.57
N THR A 175 -8.68 -4.55 -6.59
CA THR A 175 -9.58 -3.38 -6.63
C THR A 175 -10.37 -3.35 -5.33
N PRO A 176 -10.30 -2.26 -4.55
CA PRO A 176 -11.06 -2.14 -3.32
C PRO A 176 -12.54 -1.87 -3.65
N SER A 177 -13.44 -2.64 -3.04
CA SER A 177 -14.86 -2.29 -2.97
C SER A 177 -15.40 -2.66 -1.59
N CYS A 178 -15.39 -1.67 -0.70
CA CYS A 178 -16.26 -1.65 0.46
C CYS A 178 -17.69 -1.33 0.01
N GLY A 179 -18.65 -1.97 0.67
CA GLY A 179 -20.02 -2.14 0.18
C GLY A 179 -20.99 -0.99 0.48
N ALA A 180 -22.24 -1.22 0.07
CA ALA A 180 -23.44 -0.66 0.68
C ALA A 180 -24.68 -1.45 0.18
N PRO A 181 -25.85 -1.35 0.84
CA PRO A 181 -26.15 -1.67 2.23
C PRO A 181 -27.28 -2.73 2.29
N THR A 182 -27.35 -3.55 3.35
CA THR A 182 -28.56 -4.34 3.62
C THR A 182 -29.20 -3.91 4.93
N THR A 183 -30.43 -3.43 4.83
CA THR A 183 -31.40 -3.19 5.90
C THR A 183 -31.50 -4.35 6.90
N PRO A 184 -31.44 -4.10 8.22
CA PRO A 184 -31.83 -5.06 9.24
C PRO A 184 -33.22 -4.76 9.84
N HIS A 185 -33.99 -5.81 10.13
CA HIS A 185 -35.14 -5.80 11.05
C HIS A 185 -35.33 -7.22 11.64
N PRO A 186 -35.86 -7.40 12.86
CA PRO A 186 -35.12 -7.25 14.11
C PRO A 186 -35.13 -8.53 14.95
N ALA A 187 -33.99 -8.91 15.52
CA ALA A 187 -33.97 -9.62 16.79
C ALA A 187 -33.82 -8.56 17.89
N VAL A 188 -34.73 -8.56 18.86
CA VAL A 188 -34.69 -7.61 19.97
C VAL A 188 -33.54 -8.00 20.89
N ASP A 189 -32.38 -7.43 20.62
CA ASP A 189 -31.31 -7.30 21.61
C ASP A 189 -31.78 -6.36 22.74
N PRO A 190 -31.37 -6.62 23.99
CA PRO A 190 -31.67 -5.73 25.10
C PRO A 190 -31.07 -4.36 24.79
N ALA A 191 -31.90 -3.33 24.92
CA ALA A 191 -31.58 -1.95 24.54
C ALA A 191 -30.16 -1.56 24.99
N PRO A 192 -29.29 -1.06 24.08
CA PRO A 192 -28.03 -0.46 24.49
C PRO A 192 -28.34 0.66 25.48
N ALA A 193 -27.63 0.65 26.62
CA ALA A 193 -27.71 1.72 27.60
C ALA A 193 -27.54 3.06 26.88
N PRO A 194 -28.29 4.11 27.27
CA PRO A 194 -28.27 5.40 26.58
C PRO A 194 -26.82 5.89 26.50
N GLN A 195 -26.26 5.89 25.29
CA GLN A 195 -24.97 6.49 25.03
C GLN A 195 -25.12 7.99 25.33
N SER A 196 -24.34 8.45 26.30
CA SER A 196 -24.29 9.86 26.64
C SER A 196 -23.86 10.65 25.40
N THR A 197 -24.60 11.71 25.06
CA THR A 197 -24.25 12.64 23.99
C THR A 197 -23.18 13.65 24.40
N VAL A 198 -22.62 13.51 25.61
CA VAL A 198 -21.62 14.44 26.16
C VAL A 198 -20.23 13.89 25.85
N PRO A 199 -19.39 14.63 25.10
CA PRO A 199 -18.03 14.20 24.81
C PRO A 199 -17.20 14.11 26.09
N ALA A 200 -16.15 13.28 26.06
CA ALA A 200 -15.19 13.20 27.15
C ALA A 200 -14.62 14.60 27.47
N GLY A 201 -14.37 14.87 28.75
CA GLY A 201 -13.97 16.21 29.16
C GLY A 201 -13.91 16.46 30.66
N TRP A 202 -13.31 17.60 31.02
CA TRP A 202 -13.34 18.14 32.37
C TRP A 202 -14.58 19.02 32.57
N PHE A 203 -15.39 18.68 33.57
CA PHE A 203 -16.61 19.41 33.91
C PHE A 203 -16.63 19.73 35.41
N SER A 204 -17.35 20.77 35.81
CA SER A 204 -17.55 21.09 37.24
C SER A 204 -18.15 19.88 37.97
N ASP A 205 -17.59 19.52 39.12
CA ASP A 205 -18.10 18.40 39.91
C ASP A 205 -19.50 18.74 40.44
N PRO A 206 -20.51 17.88 40.23
CA PRO A 206 -21.88 18.12 40.71
C PRO A 206 -21.98 18.31 42.23
N ALA A 207 -21.03 17.76 42.99
CA ALA A 207 -21.00 17.86 44.45
C ALA A 207 -20.24 19.09 44.96
N THR A 208 -19.32 19.67 44.18
CA THR A 208 -18.46 20.76 44.66
C THR A 208 -18.02 21.68 43.51
N ASP A 209 -18.39 22.96 43.56
CA ASP A 209 -18.14 23.93 42.48
C ASP A 209 -16.67 24.43 42.39
N THR A 210 -15.76 23.87 43.20
CA THR A 210 -14.33 24.27 43.24
C THR A 210 -13.41 23.27 42.56
N ILE A 211 -13.95 22.15 42.08
CA ILE A 211 -13.18 21.09 41.42
C ILE A 211 -13.82 20.70 40.09
N LEU A 212 -12.95 20.32 39.16
CA LEU A 212 -13.30 19.68 37.91
C LEU A 212 -13.18 18.17 38.10
N ARG A 213 -14.13 17.41 37.57
CA ARG A 213 -14.10 15.96 37.48
C ARG A 213 -14.06 15.53 36.01
N TRP A 214 -13.34 14.45 35.73
CA TRP A 214 -13.21 13.91 34.39
C TRP A 214 -14.36 12.96 34.05
N TRP A 215 -15.03 13.24 32.93
CA TRP A 215 -16.00 12.37 32.26
C TRP A 215 -15.30 11.69 31.07
N ASP A 216 -15.34 10.36 30.98
CA ASP A 216 -14.65 9.62 29.92
C ASP A 216 -15.48 9.41 28.64
N GLY A 217 -16.68 10.02 28.58
CA GLY A 217 -17.67 9.81 27.51
C GLY A 217 -18.81 8.88 27.93
N THR A 218 -18.59 8.04 28.95
CA THR A 218 -19.54 7.02 29.41
C THR A 218 -19.83 7.09 30.91
N THR A 219 -18.84 7.42 31.73
CA THR A 219 -18.95 7.48 33.18
C THR A 219 -18.07 8.58 33.79
N TRP A 220 -18.43 9.02 35.00
CA TRP A 220 -17.58 9.90 35.79
C TRP A 220 -16.45 9.09 36.42
N THR A 221 -15.22 9.56 36.25
CA THR A 221 -14.04 8.91 36.81
C THR A 221 -13.67 9.47 38.20
N GLY A 222 -12.70 8.84 38.85
CA GLY A 222 -12.10 9.33 40.09
C GLY A 222 -11.11 10.48 39.91
N HIS A 223 -10.80 10.88 38.66
CA HIS A 223 -9.84 11.94 38.40
C HIS A 223 -10.46 13.31 38.64
N THR A 224 -9.80 14.12 39.48
CA THR A 224 -10.22 15.48 39.85
C THR A 224 -9.09 16.48 39.69
N ARG A 225 -9.40 17.72 39.32
CA ARG A 225 -8.46 18.85 39.26
C ARG A 225 -9.07 20.10 39.91
N PRO A 226 -8.29 20.99 40.55
CA PRO A 226 -8.84 22.24 41.08
C PRO A 226 -9.32 23.15 39.94
N LEU A 227 -10.48 23.80 40.12
CA LEU A 227 -10.96 24.83 39.21
C LEU A 227 -10.27 26.15 39.51
N HIS A 228 -9.49 26.68 38.57
CA HIS A 228 -8.83 27.98 38.69
C HIS A 228 -9.53 29.03 37.83
N ASN A 229 -10.37 29.86 38.44
CA ASN A 229 -11.14 30.91 37.76
C ASN A 229 -10.79 32.34 38.23
N LEU A 230 -9.76 32.48 39.07
CA LEU A 230 -9.37 33.77 39.63
C LEU A 230 -8.71 34.68 38.56
N PRO A 231 -9.06 35.98 38.51
CA PRO A 231 -8.40 36.92 37.62
C PRO A 231 -6.88 36.98 37.87
N GLY A 232 -6.09 36.93 36.80
CA GLY A 232 -4.62 37.02 36.89
C GLY A 232 -3.92 35.71 37.27
N THR A 233 -4.62 34.59 37.39
CA THR A 233 -4.02 33.26 37.54
C THR A 233 -4.18 32.42 36.27
N CYS A 234 -3.34 31.39 36.14
CA CYS A 234 -3.42 30.45 35.03
C CYS A 234 -4.60 29.50 35.22
N PRO A 235 -5.52 29.36 34.24
CA PRO A 235 -6.68 28.48 34.38
C PRO A 235 -6.33 26.99 34.49
N ARG A 236 -5.16 26.58 33.98
CA ARG A 236 -4.69 25.19 33.98
C ARG A 236 -3.98 24.77 35.28
N CYS A 237 -3.17 25.66 35.87
CA CYS A 237 -2.30 25.31 37.02
C CYS A 237 -2.39 26.26 38.22
N GLY A 238 -3.16 27.34 38.15
CA GLY A 238 -3.32 28.30 39.25
C GLY A 238 -2.17 29.29 39.45
N ASN A 239 -1.04 29.16 38.74
CA ASN A 239 0.10 30.07 38.87
C ASN A 239 -0.27 31.52 38.50
N GLN A 240 0.24 32.48 39.28
CA GLN A 240 0.11 33.92 38.99
C GLN A 240 0.72 34.28 37.62
N LEU A 241 -0.06 34.96 36.79
CA LEU A 241 0.36 35.44 35.48
C LEU A 241 1.00 36.82 35.61
N LYS A 242 2.18 36.99 34.99
CA LYS A 242 2.82 38.30 34.93
C LYS A 242 2.05 39.19 33.93
N THR A 243 1.45 40.27 34.41
CA THR A 243 0.84 41.32 33.58
C THR A 243 1.93 42.15 32.89
N ARG A 244 1.68 42.62 31.66
CA ARG A 244 2.51 43.67 31.05
C ARG A 244 2.05 45.03 31.58
N LEU A 245 2.98 45.94 31.86
CA LEU A 245 2.67 47.36 31.86
C LEU A 245 2.15 47.73 30.45
N MET A 246 1.06 48.53 30.38
CA MET A 246 0.33 48.95 29.17
C MET A 246 -0.57 47.88 28.51
N GLY A 247 -1.66 47.49 29.17
CA GLY A 247 -2.95 47.18 28.54
C GLY A 247 -3.06 46.02 27.54
N ARG A 248 -1.99 45.25 27.26
CA ARG A 248 -2.05 44.04 26.41
C ARG A 248 -2.24 42.77 27.25
N ALA A 249 -2.91 41.80 26.64
CA ALA A 249 -3.24 40.47 27.18
C ALA A 249 -2.12 39.86 28.05
N THR A 250 -2.53 39.20 29.13
CA THR A 250 -1.67 38.42 30.03
C THR A 250 -0.82 37.43 29.22
N ARG A 251 0.50 37.36 29.51
CA ARG A 251 1.37 36.37 28.84
C ARG A 251 0.88 34.96 29.19
N PRO A 252 1.01 33.98 28.27
CA PRO A 252 0.75 32.59 28.59
C PRO A 252 1.64 32.12 29.75
N CYS A 253 1.11 31.19 30.55
CA CYS A 253 1.84 30.66 31.71
C CYS A 253 3.05 29.86 31.25
N ARG A 254 4.27 30.36 31.49
CA ARG A 254 5.54 29.70 31.10
C ARG A 254 5.67 28.28 31.65
N PHE A 255 5.17 28.04 32.85
CA PHE A 255 5.19 26.70 33.47
C PHE A 255 4.34 25.72 32.67
N CYS A 256 3.09 26.08 32.36
CA CYS A 256 2.23 25.25 31.52
C CYS A 256 2.76 25.14 30.10
N GLU A 257 3.30 26.21 29.53
CA GLU A 257 3.88 26.21 28.18
C GLU A 257 5.01 25.16 28.06
N ASN A 258 5.89 25.08 29.07
CA ASN A 258 6.95 24.08 29.09
C ASN A 258 6.40 22.65 29.25
N GLN A 259 5.42 22.43 30.13
CA GLN A 259 4.80 21.11 30.28
C GLN A 259 4.07 20.67 29.01
N ILE A 260 3.34 21.58 28.36
CA ILE A 260 2.65 21.31 27.09
C ILE A 260 3.69 20.95 26.03
N ARG A 261 4.77 21.72 25.91
CA ARG A 261 5.85 21.42 24.94
C ARG A 261 6.41 20.02 25.14
N GLN A 262 6.74 19.66 26.39
CA GLN A 262 7.27 18.34 26.73
C GLN A 262 6.27 17.21 26.44
N PHE A 263 4.98 17.42 26.71
CA PHE A 263 3.93 16.47 26.36
C PHE A 263 3.82 16.29 24.83
N MET A 264 3.87 17.38 24.08
CA MET A 264 3.75 17.33 22.62
C MET A 264 4.94 16.63 21.94
N GLU A 265 6.12 16.59 22.57
CA GLU A 265 7.30 15.85 22.07
C GLU A 265 7.04 14.33 21.98
N SER A 266 6.26 13.75 22.89
CA SER A 266 5.89 12.33 22.83
C SER A 266 4.56 12.08 22.13
N TRP A 267 3.65 13.07 22.13
CA TRP A 267 2.35 12.94 21.48
C TRP A 267 2.44 13.01 19.95
N ARG A 268 3.31 13.88 19.39
CA ARG A 268 3.49 14.02 17.93
C ARG A 268 3.91 12.71 17.23
N PRO A 269 4.91 11.95 17.73
CA PRO A 269 5.25 10.65 17.15
C PRO A 269 4.12 9.62 17.22
N GLN A 270 3.33 9.62 18.30
CA GLN A 270 2.17 8.73 18.41
C GLN A 270 1.09 9.09 17.40
N LEU A 271 0.83 10.39 17.18
CA LEU A 271 -0.08 10.86 16.14
C LEU A 271 0.35 10.37 14.76
N ALA A 272 1.63 10.52 14.41
CA ALA A 272 2.17 10.03 13.13
C ALA A 272 1.98 8.51 12.99
N GLN A 273 2.31 7.75 14.03
CA GLN A 273 2.16 6.29 14.03
C GLN A 273 0.69 5.86 13.87
N VAL A 274 -0.24 6.53 14.55
CA VAL A 274 -1.67 6.22 14.43
C VAL A 274 -2.18 6.52 13.03
N LEU A 275 -1.77 7.66 12.44
CA LEU A 275 -2.11 7.98 11.05
C LEU A 275 -1.60 6.93 10.07
N ASP A 276 -0.38 6.45 10.24
CA ASP A 276 0.22 5.48 9.33
C ASP A 276 -0.32 4.05 9.48
N THR A 277 -0.85 3.69 10.66
CA THR A 277 -1.28 2.31 10.95
C THR A 277 -2.79 2.11 10.99
N SER A 278 -3.51 3.08 11.56
CA SER A 278 -4.94 2.93 11.91
C SER A 278 -5.81 4.02 11.28
N GLY A 279 -5.23 5.15 10.89
CA GLY A 279 -5.92 6.27 10.26
C GLY A 279 -6.75 7.15 11.22
N PRO A 280 -7.32 8.25 10.70
CA PRO A 280 -7.99 9.30 11.47
C PRO A 280 -9.39 8.94 11.99
N HIS A 281 -9.92 7.76 11.69
CA HIS A 281 -11.24 7.29 12.17
C HIS A 281 -11.14 6.13 13.17
N SER A 282 -9.94 5.88 13.71
CA SER A 282 -9.71 4.75 14.61
C SER A 282 -9.93 5.10 16.08
N ASP A 283 -10.26 4.10 16.91
CA ASP A 283 -10.30 4.27 18.38
C ASP A 283 -8.96 4.75 18.96
N GLN A 284 -7.84 4.48 18.27
CA GLN A 284 -6.52 4.99 18.64
C GLN A 284 -6.41 6.50 18.41
N TRP A 285 -6.98 6.99 17.32
CA TRP A 285 -7.06 8.41 17.02
C TRP A 285 -7.90 9.16 18.06
N ASP A 286 -9.09 8.67 18.37
CA ASP A 286 -9.97 9.29 19.37
C ASP A 286 -9.30 9.34 20.76
N ARG A 287 -8.59 8.26 21.13
CA ARG A 287 -7.80 8.23 22.38
C ARG A 287 -6.71 9.30 22.41
N LEU A 288 -6.03 9.60 21.30
CA LEU A 288 -5.01 10.65 21.26
C LEU A 288 -5.59 12.04 21.49
N TRP A 289 -6.75 12.35 20.92
CA TRP A 289 -7.44 13.62 21.17
C TRP A 289 -7.97 13.70 22.59
N MET A 290 -8.49 12.59 23.11
CA MET A 290 -8.95 12.50 24.49
C MET A 290 -7.81 12.72 25.50
N GLN A 291 -6.58 12.29 25.21
CA GLN A 291 -5.40 12.60 26.03
C GLN A 291 -5.11 14.11 26.09
N LEU A 292 -5.23 14.85 24.98
CA LEU A 292 -5.05 16.31 24.98
C LEU A 292 -6.08 16.99 25.90
N GLN A 293 -7.34 16.57 25.79
CA GLN A 293 -8.42 17.07 26.65
C GLN A 293 -8.17 16.73 28.12
N PHE A 294 -7.74 15.51 28.41
CA PHE A 294 -7.38 15.07 29.77
C PHE A 294 -6.26 15.93 30.36
N GLU A 295 -5.26 16.30 29.55
CA GLU A 295 -4.17 17.18 29.97
C GLU A 295 -4.49 18.68 29.97
N GLN A 296 -5.74 19.04 29.64
CA GLN A 296 -6.21 20.42 29.45
C GLN A 296 -5.35 21.20 28.45
N ILE A 297 -4.96 20.53 27.37
CA ILE A 297 -4.26 21.12 26.23
C ILE A 297 -5.34 21.50 25.21
N ALA A 298 -5.34 22.74 24.76
CA ALA A 298 -6.33 23.22 23.81
C ALA A 298 -6.23 22.46 22.47
N ASP A 299 -7.37 22.12 21.88
CA ASP A 299 -7.46 21.46 20.58
C ASP A 299 -6.66 22.16 19.48
N SER A 300 -6.54 23.49 19.53
CA SER A 300 -5.74 24.26 18.57
C SER A 300 -4.25 23.91 18.60
N VAL A 301 -3.71 23.49 19.75
CA VAL A 301 -2.32 23.03 19.88
C VAL A 301 -2.16 21.67 19.22
N GLY A 302 -3.14 20.77 19.39
CA GLY A 302 -3.20 19.47 18.72
C GLY A 302 -3.33 19.63 17.21
N ARG A 303 -4.26 20.48 16.74
CA ARG A 303 -4.47 20.77 15.31
C ARG A 303 -3.24 21.40 14.64
N ALA A 304 -2.57 22.33 15.33
CA ALA A 304 -1.31 22.89 14.82
C ALA A 304 -0.19 21.84 14.73
N ALA A 305 -0.20 20.82 15.60
CA ALA A 305 0.72 19.71 15.49
C ALA A 305 0.32 18.71 14.38
N LEU A 306 -0.98 18.56 14.14
CA LEU A 306 -1.52 17.76 13.03
C LEU A 306 -1.17 18.36 11.67
N ASP A 307 -1.13 19.69 11.52
CA ASP A 307 -0.80 20.34 10.24
C ASP A 307 0.52 19.82 9.64
N ASP A 308 1.57 19.70 10.47
CA ASP A 308 2.88 19.19 10.03
C ASP A 308 2.83 17.69 9.69
N VAL A 309 2.24 16.90 10.59
CA VAL A 309 2.22 15.42 10.49
C VAL A 309 1.30 14.95 9.37
N GLY A 310 0.12 15.57 9.26
CA GLY A 310 -0.87 15.28 8.24
C GLY A 310 -0.40 15.69 6.86
N LEU A 311 0.34 16.80 6.72
CA LEU A 311 0.95 17.16 5.44
C LEU A 311 1.98 16.09 5.00
N ALA A 312 2.82 15.61 5.92
CA ALA A 312 3.77 14.54 5.62
C ALA A 312 3.08 13.23 5.21
N HIS A 313 1.99 12.88 5.89
CA HIS A 313 1.18 11.72 5.54
C HIS A 313 0.55 11.85 4.14
N LEU A 314 0.00 13.03 3.80
CA LEU A 314 -0.51 13.31 2.45
C LEU A 314 0.60 13.28 1.39
N GLU A 315 1.80 13.78 1.70
CA GLU A 315 2.96 13.68 0.80
C GLU A 315 3.35 12.22 0.54
N GLN A 316 3.27 11.36 1.56
CA GLN A 316 3.50 9.91 1.42
C GLN A 316 2.43 9.26 0.55
N LEU A 317 1.14 9.52 0.78
CA LEU A 317 0.04 9.01 -0.05
C LEU A 317 0.22 9.41 -1.52
N ALA A 318 0.53 10.69 -1.77
CA ALA A 318 0.80 11.15 -3.13
C ALA A 318 2.03 10.44 -3.73
N THR A 319 3.10 10.27 -2.95
CA THR A 319 4.31 9.57 -3.42
C THR A 319 4.00 8.13 -3.82
N PHE A 320 3.15 7.43 -3.06
CA PHE A 320 2.70 6.09 -3.38
C PHE A 320 1.84 6.07 -4.64
N ALA A 321 0.89 6.99 -4.79
CA ALA A 321 0.05 7.08 -5.98
C ALA A 321 0.86 7.35 -7.25
N PHE A 322 1.97 8.09 -7.15
CA PHE A 322 2.83 8.37 -8.30
C PHE A 322 3.86 7.28 -8.63
N ALA A 323 3.87 6.14 -7.94
CA ALA A 323 4.96 5.17 -8.03
C ALA A 323 5.10 4.50 -9.41
N ASP A 324 4.00 4.25 -10.10
CA ASP A 324 3.96 3.69 -11.46
C ASP A 324 3.71 4.76 -12.55
N GLY A 325 3.53 6.02 -12.13
CA GLY A 325 3.30 7.15 -13.02
C GLY A 325 1.86 7.27 -13.54
N GLU A 326 0.93 6.49 -12.99
CA GLU A 326 -0.50 6.57 -13.25
C GLU A 326 -1.27 6.77 -11.93
N ILE A 327 -2.29 7.62 -11.91
CA ILE A 327 -3.16 7.77 -10.74
C ILE A 327 -4.53 7.19 -11.05
N GLU A 328 -4.94 6.21 -10.26
CA GLU A 328 -6.27 5.61 -10.31
C GLU A 328 -7.34 6.51 -9.64
N ASP A 329 -8.61 6.27 -9.94
CA ASP A 329 -9.70 7.03 -9.29
C ASP A 329 -9.77 6.74 -7.78
N THR A 330 -9.48 5.50 -7.38
CA THR A 330 -9.39 5.05 -5.99
C THR A 330 -8.28 5.80 -5.25
N GLU A 331 -7.07 5.88 -5.81
CA GLU A 331 -5.93 6.58 -5.20
C GLU A 331 -6.20 8.09 -5.01
N LEU A 332 -6.86 8.74 -5.98
CA LEU A 332 -7.28 10.13 -5.84
C LEU A 332 -8.37 10.29 -4.77
N ALA A 333 -9.35 9.39 -4.73
CA ALA A 333 -10.42 9.40 -3.74
C ALA A 333 -9.90 9.18 -2.32
N ASP A 334 -8.96 8.26 -2.13
CA ASP A 334 -8.30 7.99 -0.85
C ASP A 334 -7.53 9.24 -0.37
N PHE A 335 -6.80 9.89 -1.27
CA PHE A 335 -6.12 11.15 -0.98
C PHE A 335 -7.09 12.28 -0.60
N GLU A 336 -8.20 12.45 -1.33
CA GLU A 336 -9.21 13.47 -1.05
C GLU A 336 -9.97 13.19 0.26
N THR A 337 -10.21 11.92 0.57
CA THR A 337 -10.81 11.46 1.83
C THR A 337 -9.88 11.78 3.00
N ALA A 338 -8.61 11.37 2.92
CA ALA A 338 -7.61 11.70 3.93
C ALA A 338 -7.47 13.22 4.14
N LEU A 339 -7.49 14.01 3.06
CA LEU A 339 -7.46 15.46 3.13
C LEU A 339 -8.66 16.04 3.90
N ALA A 340 -9.86 15.52 3.63
CA ALA A 340 -11.08 15.95 4.30
C ALA A 340 -11.07 15.60 5.80
N ASP A 341 -10.65 14.37 6.12
CA ASP A 341 -10.64 13.84 7.48
C ASP A 341 -9.62 14.55 8.38
N LEU A 342 -8.44 14.87 7.84
CA LEU A 342 -7.39 15.55 8.59
C LEU A 342 -7.73 17.01 8.89
N GLY A 343 -8.56 17.66 8.06
CA GLY A 343 -9.01 19.04 8.29
C GLY A 343 -7.86 20.05 8.44
N LEU A 344 -6.80 19.87 7.65
CA LEU A 344 -5.56 20.66 7.72
C LEU A 344 -5.79 22.13 7.37
N SER A 345 -4.99 23.01 7.97
CA SER A 345 -4.98 24.43 7.65
C SER A 345 -4.56 24.67 6.18
N PRO A 346 -5.23 25.58 5.43
CA PRO A 346 -4.82 25.89 4.07
C PRO A 346 -3.38 26.39 3.99
N SER A 347 -2.56 25.74 3.17
CA SER A 347 -1.17 26.12 2.95
C SER A 347 -0.79 26.07 1.46
N PRO A 348 0.27 26.80 1.04
CA PRO A 348 0.77 26.70 -0.33
C PRO A 348 1.21 25.28 -0.71
N GLN A 349 1.83 24.54 0.22
CA GLN A 349 2.26 23.16 0.02
C GLN A 349 1.08 22.22 -0.21
N LEU A 350 0.01 22.37 0.58
CA LEU A 350 -1.21 21.59 0.42
C LEU A 350 -1.89 21.85 -0.93
N SER A 351 -1.94 23.11 -1.34
CA SER A 351 -2.52 23.52 -2.64
C SER A 351 -1.75 22.92 -3.81
N ILE A 352 -0.42 22.99 -3.73
CA ILE A 352 0.52 22.35 -4.66
C ILE A 352 0.27 20.84 -4.76
N LEU A 353 0.14 20.18 -3.61
CA LEU A 353 0.00 18.72 -3.55
C LEU A 353 -1.34 18.28 -4.15
N LYS A 354 -2.42 18.98 -3.84
CA LYS A 354 -3.74 18.77 -4.45
C LYS A 354 -3.69 18.94 -5.97
N GLN A 355 -3.08 20.02 -6.46
CA GLN A 355 -2.92 20.26 -7.89
C GLN A 355 -2.09 19.16 -8.56
N ARG A 356 -1.04 18.67 -7.89
CA ARG A 356 -0.21 17.56 -8.38
C ARG A 356 -1.05 16.30 -8.56
N MET A 357 -1.82 15.88 -7.55
CA MET A 357 -2.69 14.69 -7.62
C MET A 357 -3.73 14.80 -8.74
N GLN A 358 -4.43 15.92 -8.82
CA GLN A 358 -5.44 16.15 -9.85
C GLN A 358 -4.84 16.11 -11.26
N ARG A 359 -3.68 16.75 -11.45
CA ARG A 359 -2.97 16.72 -12.73
C ARG A 359 -2.48 15.33 -13.10
N GLY A 360 -1.98 14.56 -12.13
CA GLY A 360 -1.58 13.17 -12.37
C GLY A 360 -2.76 12.32 -12.86
N ARG A 361 -3.93 12.44 -12.22
CA ARG A 361 -5.16 11.76 -12.65
C ARG A 361 -5.59 12.17 -14.05
N GLU A 362 -5.56 13.47 -14.35
CA GLU A 362 -5.85 13.98 -15.69
C GLU A 362 -4.92 13.35 -16.75
N MET A 363 -3.61 13.23 -16.47
CA MET A 363 -2.68 12.60 -17.41
C MET A 363 -3.02 11.11 -17.64
N THR A 364 -3.40 10.38 -16.59
CA THR A 364 -3.83 8.97 -16.71
C THR A 364 -5.06 8.82 -17.59
N LYS A 365 -6.08 9.66 -17.41
CA LYS A 365 -7.30 9.64 -18.24
C LYS A 365 -6.98 9.87 -19.72
N ILE A 366 -6.13 10.86 -20.00
CA ILE A 366 -5.69 11.16 -21.37
C ILE A 366 -4.97 9.96 -21.99
N ARG A 367 -4.04 9.32 -21.26
CA ARG A 367 -3.33 8.11 -21.74
C ARG A 367 -4.26 6.92 -21.95
N ALA A 368 -5.31 6.79 -21.14
CA ALA A 368 -6.33 5.76 -21.28
C ALA A 368 -7.23 5.98 -22.51
N GLY A 369 -7.23 7.19 -23.09
CA GLY A 369 -7.91 7.50 -24.34
C GLY A 369 -8.96 8.61 -24.24
N GLU A 370 -9.14 9.23 -23.07
CA GLU A 370 -9.95 10.44 -22.91
C GLU A 370 -9.19 11.67 -23.46
N LEU A 371 -9.01 11.70 -24.78
CA LEU A 371 -8.22 12.74 -25.43
C LEU A 371 -8.99 14.07 -25.54
N PRO A 372 -8.32 15.21 -25.29
CA PRO A 372 -8.91 16.51 -25.52
C PRO A 372 -9.15 16.73 -27.02
N ILE A 373 -10.13 17.55 -27.36
CA ILE A 373 -10.35 18.00 -28.74
C ILE A 373 -9.84 19.44 -28.85
N ALA A 374 -8.84 19.66 -29.69
CA ALA A 374 -8.26 20.97 -29.93
C ALA A 374 -8.93 21.67 -31.12
N THR A 375 -9.17 22.97 -30.99
CA THR A 375 -9.64 23.79 -32.10
C THR A 375 -8.47 24.06 -33.07
N PRO A 376 -8.58 23.72 -34.36
CA PRO A 376 -7.48 23.93 -35.30
C PRO A 376 -7.20 25.41 -35.51
N SER A 377 -5.93 25.81 -35.41
CA SER A 377 -5.50 27.17 -35.75
C SER A 377 -4.94 27.22 -37.19
N ASP A 378 -5.78 27.75 -38.09
CA ASP A 378 -5.51 27.98 -39.52
C ASP A 378 -4.98 26.77 -40.30
N ILE A 379 -5.58 25.60 -40.07
CA ILE A 379 -5.24 24.39 -40.82
C ILE A 379 -6.47 23.70 -41.39
N HIS A 380 -6.35 23.24 -42.63
CA HIS A 380 -7.36 22.37 -43.24
C HIS A 380 -7.14 20.94 -42.74
N LEU A 381 -8.16 20.38 -42.08
CA LEU A 381 -8.22 19.00 -41.65
C LEU A 381 -9.05 18.19 -42.66
N ASP A 382 -8.74 16.90 -42.81
CA ASP A 382 -9.60 15.99 -43.56
C ASP A 382 -10.98 15.84 -42.87
N SER A 383 -12.04 15.46 -43.59
CA SER A 383 -13.43 15.49 -43.10
C SER A 383 -13.72 14.64 -41.86
N ASP A 384 -12.84 13.70 -41.53
CA ASP A 384 -12.87 12.77 -40.39
C ASP A 384 -11.61 12.89 -39.50
N GLU A 385 -10.78 13.91 -39.72
CA GLU A 385 -9.57 14.15 -38.92
C GLU A 385 -9.91 15.02 -37.71
N VAL A 386 -9.77 14.43 -36.51
CA VAL A 386 -9.96 15.11 -35.23
C VAL A 386 -8.60 15.50 -34.68
N LEU A 387 -8.42 16.78 -34.39
CA LEU A 387 -7.20 17.32 -33.79
C LEU A 387 -7.29 17.22 -32.27
N TYR A 388 -6.30 16.59 -31.65
CA TYR A 388 -6.20 16.48 -30.20
C TYR A 388 -5.26 17.51 -29.58
N LEU A 389 -4.25 17.95 -30.34
CA LEU A 389 -3.22 18.88 -29.86
C LEU A 389 -2.75 19.82 -30.97
N ASP A 390 -2.57 21.10 -30.64
CA ASP A 390 -1.90 22.12 -31.46
C ASP A 390 -1.03 22.98 -30.54
N VAL A 391 0.28 22.76 -30.53
CA VAL A 391 1.21 23.44 -29.62
C VAL A 391 2.46 23.94 -30.33
N HIS A 392 3.05 25.01 -29.81
CA HIS A 392 4.38 25.44 -30.22
C HIS A 392 5.43 24.42 -29.78
N ALA A 393 6.33 24.09 -30.71
CA ALA A 393 7.38 23.10 -30.48
C ALA A 393 8.66 23.47 -31.24
N GLN A 394 9.80 22.96 -30.77
CA GLN A 394 11.07 23.02 -31.50
C GLN A 394 11.50 21.61 -31.90
N LEU A 395 11.62 21.34 -33.20
CA LEU A 395 12.13 20.07 -33.72
C LEU A 395 13.64 20.01 -33.54
N ILE A 396 14.15 18.96 -32.89
CA ILE A 396 15.58 18.68 -32.71
C ILE A 396 16.03 17.68 -33.76
N ARG A 397 17.13 18.01 -34.47
CA ARG A 397 17.84 17.08 -35.37
C ARG A 397 19.31 16.99 -34.98
N TYR A 398 19.80 15.79 -34.74
CA TYR A 398 21.22 15.55 -34.48
C TYR A 398 22.00 15.48 -35.81
N LEU A 399 22.89 16.44 -36.02
CA LEU A 399 23.80 16.49 -37.16
C LEU A 399 25.24 16.23 -36.68
N ALA A 400 26.17 15.98 -37.61
CA ALA A 400 27.59 15.79 -37.29
C ALA A 400 28.20 16.95 -36.48
N ASN A 401 27.62 18.15 -36.60
CA ASN A 401 28.09 19.38 -35.97
C ASN A 401 27.32 19.72 -34.67
N GLY A 402 26.54 18.77 -34.15
CA GLY A 402 25.69 18.95 -32.96
C GLY A 402 24.19 19.05 -33.29
N PRO A 403 23.34 19.17 -32.24
CA PRO A 403 21.90 19.25 -32.40
C PRO A 403 21.47 20.61 -32.97
N LYS A 404 20.68 20.58 -34.04
CA LYS A 404 20.02 21.77 -34.61
C LYS A 404 18.55 21.77 -34.21
N THR A 405 18.11 22.83 -33.56
CA THR A 405 16.70 23.07 -33.23
C THR A 405 16.04 23.91 -34.32
N THR A 406 14.76 23.64 -34.59
CA THR A 406 13.98 24.42 -35.56
C THR A 406 12.60 24.70 -34.99
N PRO A 407 12.19 25.97 -34.83
CA PRO A 407 10.90 26.31 -34.27
C PRO A 407 9.75 25.99 -35.24
N GLY A 408 8.59 25.65 -34.69
CA GLY A 408 7.39 25.35 -35.44
C GLY A 408 6.20 25.03 -34.54
N ARG A 409 5.23 24.29 -35.10
CA ARG A 409 4.06 23.78 -34.38
C ARG A 409 4.00 22.26 -34.48
N LEU A 410 3.64 21.60 -33.38
CA LEU A 410 3.38 20.17 -33.32
C LEU A 410 1.87 19.94 -33.21
N LEU A 411 1.34 19.17 -34.15
CA LEU A 411 -0.07 18.80 -34.23
C LEU A 411 -0.20 17.30 -34.07
N VAL A 412 -1.17 16.88 -33.26
CA VAL A 412 -1.49 15.47 -33.01
C VAL A 412 -2.96 15.27 -33.34
N SER A 413 -3.26 14.38 -34.29
CA SER A 413 -4.63 14.04 -34.67
C SER A 413 -4.92 12.55 -34.52
N ASN A 414 -6.16 12.14 -34.70
CA ASN A 414 -6.55 10.73 -34.77
C ASN A 414 -5.88 9.95 -35.92
N LYS A 415 -5.27 10.62 -36.91
CA LYS A 415 -4.62 9.97 -38.07
C LYS A 415 -3.10 10.02 -38.06
N LYS A 416 -2.51 11.14 -37.61
CA LYS A 416 -1.09 11.41 -37.80
C LYS A 416 -0.56 12.42 -36.77
N ILE A 417 0.74 12.41 -36.60
CA ILE A 417 1.49 13.52 -35.99
C ILE A 417 2.10 14.37 -37.11
N ARG A 418 1.98 15.70 -36.99
CA ARG A 418 2.48 16.65 -37.99
C ARG A 418 3.27 17.76 -37.32
N PHE A 419 4.46 18.02 -37.83
CA PHE A 419 5.23 19.21 -37.46
C PHE A 419 5.24 20.22 -38.60
N ILE A 420 4.81 21.45 -38.31
CA ILE A 420 4.78 22.57 -39.26
C ILE A 420 5.94 23.49 -38.93
N GLY A 421 6.91 23.54 -39.84
CA GLY A 421 8.12 24.34 -39.72
C GLY A 421 9.14 23.94 -40.77
N THR A 422 10.29 24.62 -40.79
CA THR A 422 11.38 24.28 -41.72
C THR A 422 11.92 22.89 -41.42
N GLY A 423 11.92 22.01 -42.42
CA GLY A 423 12.27 20.59 -42.21
C GLY A 423 11.22 19.80 -41.43
N GLY A 424 9.98 20.29 -41.35
CA GLY A 424 8.85 19.55 -40.81
C GLY A 424 8.35 18.43 -41.70
N GLY A 425 7.54 17.56 -41.13
CA GLY A 425 7.02 16.37 -41.79
C GLY A 425 5.78 15.86 -41.09
N GLN A 426 5.13 14.88 -41.71
CA GLN A 426 3.99 14.17 -41.14
C GLN A 426 4.28 12.68 -41.09
N THR A 427 3.87 12.05 -39.99
CA THR A 427 4.04 10.62 -39.75
C THR A 427 2.72 10.05 -39.30
N ASN A 428 2.23 9.04 -40.02
CA ASN A 428 1.03 8.29 -39.65
C ASN A 428 1.32 7.35 -38.47
N TRP A 429 0.29 7.01 -37.71
CA TRP A 429 0.42 6.20 -36.50
C TRP A 429 0.95 4.77 -36.75
N ASP A 430 0.71 4.19 -37.93
CA ASP A 430 1.23 2.87 -38.33
C ASP A 430 2.76 2.78 -38.30
N LYS A 431 3.45 3.92 -38.47
CA LYS A 431 4.92 3.99 -38.50
C LYS A 431 5.52 4.29 -37.14
N ILE A 432 4.72 4.70 -36.17
CA ILE A 432 5.17 5.13 -34.84
C ILE A 432 5.16 3.92 -33.91
N VAL A 433 6.31 3.64 -33.32
CA VAL A 433 6.52 2.50 -32.42
C VAL A 433 6.21 2.90 -30.98
N GLY A 434 6.62 4.11 -30.57
CA GLY A 434 6.39 4.58 -29.21
C GLY A 434 6.60 6.07 -29.05
N VAL A 435 6.08 6.61 -27.96
CA VAL A 435 6.18 8.01 -27.57
C VAL A 435 6.56 8.05 -26.09
N ARG A 436 7.49 8.93 -25.72
CA ARG A 436 7.88 9.11 -24.33
C ARG A 436 8.33 10.54 -24.04
N ALA A 437 8.09 10.99 -22.82
CA ALA A 437 8.68 12.21 -22.30
C ALA A 437 10.11 11.90 -21.80
N GLU A 438 11.09 12.66 -22.28
CA GLU A 438 12.45 12.65 -21.75
C GLU A 438 12.88 14.08 -21.43
N TYR A 439 13.05 14.38 -20.14
CA TYR A 439 13.46 15.68 -19.65
C TYR A 439 12.50 16.82 -20.07
N ARG A 440 12.84 17.57 -21.12
CA ARG A 440 12.02 18.66 -21.69
C ARG A 440 11.57 18.37 -23.12
N ASN A 441 11.81 17.14 -23.57
CA ASN A 441 11.63 16.75 -24.94
C ASN A 441 10.64 15.60 -25.06
N LEU A 442 9.70 15.74 -25.98
CA LEU A 442 8.91 14.63 -26.48
C LEU A 442 9.77 13.83 -27.45
N VAL A 443 9.98 12.55 -27.19
CA VAL A 443 10.68 11.62 -28.08
C VAL A 443 9.66 10.72 -28.75
N VAL A 444 9.58 10.80 -30.07
CA VAL A 444 8.72 9.97 -30.92
C VAL A 444 9.61 8.97 -31.65
N SER A 445 9.43 7.70 -31.34
CA SER A 445 10.17 6.58 -31.94
C SER A 445 9.34 5.97 -33.07
N ALA A 446 9.98 5.69 -34.20
CA ALA A 446 9.31 5.13 -35.37
C ALA A 446 10.13 3.98 -35.97
N ALA A 447 9.48 3.15 -36.79
CA ALA A 447 10.12 2.02 -37.48
C ALA A 447 11.19 2.45 -38.48
N THR A 448 11.23 3.73 -38.86
CA THR A 448 12.22 4.29 -39.78
C THR A 448 12.83 5.57 -39.22
N ALA A 449 14.11 5.82 -39.54
CA ALA A 449 14.83 7.02 -39.10
C ALA A 449 14.17 8.34 -39.54
N ARG A 450 13.36 8.34 -40.62
CA ARG A 450 12.60 9.52 -41.07
C ARG A 450 11.34 9.78 -40.25
N GLY A 451 10.77 8.75 -39.63
CA GLY A 451 9.57 8.88 -38.80
C GLY A 451 9.87 9.22 -37.33
N ALA A 452 11.10 8.97 -36.88
CA ALA A 452 11.53 9.30 -35.53
C ALA A 452 11.86 10.79 -35.41
N ALA A 453 11.45 11.42 -34.31
CA ALA A 453 11.65 12.84 -34.08
C ALA A 453 11.70 13.18 -32.59
N GLN A 454 12.37 14.27 -32.24
CA GLN A 454 12.41 14.80 -30.89
C GLN A 454 11.97 16.26 -30.90
N TYR A 455 11.08 16.64 -29.96
CA TYR A 455 10.48 17.97 -29.90
C TYR A 455 10.64 18.58 -28.51
N THR A 456 11.17 19.78 -28.41
CA THR A 456 11.08 20.57 -27.17
C THR A 456 9.74 21.29 -27.12
N VAL A 457 9.00 21.15 -26.02
CA VAL A 457 7.67 21.73 -25.80
C VAL A 457 7.59 22.38 -24.42
N ALA A 458 6.56 23.20 -24.19
CA ALA A 458 6.35 23.88 -22.91
C ALA A 458 5.94 22.91 -21.80
N ASP A 459 4.96 22.05 -22.07
CA ASP A 459 4.43 21.06 -21.14
C ASP A 459 4.62 19.65 -21.71
N VAL A 460 5.78 19.06 -21.45
CA VAL A 460 6.14 17.76 -22.04
C VAL A 460 5.28 16.61 -21.53
N ASP A 461 4.87 16.65 -20.26
CA ASP A 461 4.09 15.59 -19.63
C ASP A 461 2.70 15.51 -20.28
N TYR A 462 2.04 16.66 -20.45
CA TYR A 462 0.74 16.76 -21.12
C TYR A 462 0.83 16.37 -22.60
N VAL A 463 1.79 16.93 -23.33
CA VAL A 463 1.98 16.63 -24.76
C VAL A 463 2.27 15.15 -24.97
N ALA A 464 3.08 14.53 -24.11
CA ALA A 464 3.37 13.11 -24.17
C ALA A 464 2.12 12.26 -23.88
N ALA A 465 1.35 12.59 -22.84
CA ALA A 465 0.12 11.88 -22.51
C ALA A 465 -0.88 11.89 -23.67
N VAL A 466 -1.13 13.06 -24.28
CA VAL A 466 -2.06 13.19 -25.43
C VAL A 466 -1.55 12.40 -26.64
N THR A 467 -0.24 12.48 -26.93
CA THR A 467 0.35 11.79 -28.09
C THR A 467 0.37 10.27 -27.89
N GLU A 468 0.64 9.81 -26.67
CA GLU A 468 0.62 8.39 -26.30
C GLU A 468 -0.79 7.81 -26.34
N GLY A 469 -1.78 8.50 -25.78
CA GLY A 469 -3.19 8.09 -25.87
C GLY A 469 -3.68 8.03 -27.33
N ALA A 470 -3.29 9.00 -28.17
CA ALA A 470 -3.61 8.99 -29.60
C ALA A 470 -2.99 7.79 -30.33
N LEU A 471 -1.73 7.45 -30.04
CA LEU A 471 -1.07 6.25 -30.56
C LEU A 471 -1.77 4.97 -30.13
N ARG A 472 -2.17 4.87 -28.85
CA ARG A 472 -2.85 3.71 -28.27
C ARG A 472 -4.21 3.47 -28.92
N ILE A 473 -5.01 4.53 -29.09
CA ILE A 473 -6.27 4.48 -29.84
C ILE A 473 -6.03 4.04 -31.28
N ALA A 474 -5.07 4.66 -31.98
CA ALA A 474 -4.79 4.36 -33.38
C ALA A 474 -4.34 2.91 -33.60
N LYS A 475 -3.59 2.33 -32.66
CA LYS A 475 -3.17 0.92 -32.70
C LYS A 475 -4.22 -0.06 -32.18
N ARG A 476 -5.41 0.42 -31.77
CA ARG A 476 -6.44 -0.38 -31.07
C ARG A 476 -5.87 -1.12 -29.85
N GLN A 477 -4.82 -0.56 -29.25
CA GLN A 477 -4.19 -1.02 -28.01
C GLN A 477 -4.86 -0.38 -26.79
N VAL A 478 -6.10 0.10 -26.94
CA VAL A 478 -6.95 0.44 -25.79
C VAL A 478 -7.30 -0.89 -25.16
N LEU A 479 -6.40 -1.33 -24.28
CA LEU A 479 -6.63 -2.42 -23.37
C LEU A 479 -7.90 -2.08 -22.60
N ALA A 480 -8.75 -3.09 -22.35
CA ALA A 480 -9.81 -2.93 -21.38
C ALA A 480 -9.18 -2.38 -20.08
N PRO A 481 -9.86 -1.50 -19.32
CA PRO A 481 -9.33 -1.03 -18.04
C PRO A 481 -8.98 -2.27 -17.19
N GLY A 482 -7.68 -2.52 -16.98
CA GLY A 482 -7.18 -3.70 -16.26
C GLY A 482 -5.96 -4.42 -16.85
N GLU A 483 -5.68 -4.33 -18.15
CA GLU A 483 -4.44 -4.93 -18.69
C GLU A 483 -3.26 -3.95 -18.49
N ARG A 484 -2.56 -4.10 -17.37
CA ARG A 484 -1.45 -3.25 -16.93
C ARG A 484 -0.22 -3.41 -17.83
N ASP A 485 0.40 -2.29 -18.19
CA ASP A 485 1.80 -2.28 -18.65
C ASP A 485 2.68 -2.76 -17.48
N SER A 486 3.82 -3.39 -17.75
CA SER A 486 4.69 -4.06 -16.76
C SER A 486 5.43 -3.08 -15.81
N ARG A 487 4.85 -1.90 -15.56
CA ARG A 487 5.37 -0.79 -14.76
C ARG A 487 4.72 -0.67 -13.38
N SER A 488 3.64 -1.41 -13.11
CA SER A 488 2.99 -1.36 -11.80
C SER A 488 3.99 -1.78 -10.71
N VAL A 489 4.23 -0.88 -9.76
CA VAL A 489 5.05 -1.15 -8.58
C VAL A 489 4.13 -1.70 -7.49
N PRO A 490 4.30 -2.95 -7.04
CA PRO A 490 3.45 -3.52 -5.99
C PRO A 490 3.49 -2.70 -4.70
N GLN A 491 2.37 -2.62 -3.98
CA GLN A 491 2.24 -1.78 -2.76
C GLN A 491 3.31 -2.10 -1.71
N HIS A 492 3.63 -3.39 -1.50
CA HIS A 492 4.67 -3.80 -0.56
C HIS A 492 6.07 -3.29 -0.97
N VAL A 493 6.36 -3.22 -2.29
CA VAL A 493 7.61 -2.66 -2.81
C VAL A 493 7.64 -1.15 -2.60
N ARG A 494 6.52 -0.44 -2.86
CA ARG A 494 6.40 1.00 -2.59
C ARG A 494 6.72 1.28 -1.12
N ALA A 495 6.08 0.56 -0.20
CA ALA A 495 6.26 0.72 1.24
C ALA A 495 7.69 0.40 1.71
N GLU A 496 8.29 -0.71 1.24
CA GLU A 496 9.64 -1.11 1.63
C GLU A 496 10.69 -0.09 1.16
N VAL A 497 10.61 0.34 -0.10
CA VAL A 497 11.54 1.33 -0.66
C VAL A 497 11.39 2.67 0.05
N PHE A 498 10.16 3.09 0.36
CA PHE A 498 9.92 4.33 1.11
C PHE A 498 10.49 4.28 2.52
N ARG A 499 10.28 3.16 3.23
CA ARG A 499 10.85 2.94 4.56
C ARG A 499 12.37 2.93 4.51
N ARG A 500 12.97 2.22 3.55
CA ARG A 500 14.43 2.16 3.35
C ARG A 500 15.03 3.52 3.04
N CYS A 501 14.37 4.31 2.20
CA CYS A 501 14.80 5.68 1.87
C CYS A 501 14.49 6.68 3.00
N GLY A 502 13.67 6.30 3.98
CA GLY A 502 13.24 7.15 5.10
C GLY A 502 12.32 8.29 4.66
N GLY A 503 11.52 8.08 3.61
CA GLY A 503 10.61 9.09 3.07
C GLY A 503 11.30 10.37 2.59
N ARG A 504 12.54 10.25 2.10
CA ARG A 504 13.35 11.38 1.63
C ARG A 504 14.13 11.00 0.37
N CYS A 505 14.45 12.02 -0.43
CA CYS A 505 15.35 11.91 -1.55
C CYS A 505 16.72 11.40 -1.09
N VAL A 506 17.21 10.32 -1.70
CA VAL A 506 18.50 9.73 -1.31
C VAL A 506 19.70 10.62 -1.68
N GLU A 507 19.54 11.52 -2.65
CA GLU A 507 20.60 12.43 -3.11
C GLU A 507 20.70 13.71 -2.29
N CYS A 508 19.56 14.38 -2.04
CA CYS A 508 19.55 15.71 -1.41
C CYS A 508 18.83 15.79 -0.07
N GLY A 509 18.18 14.71 0.38
CA GLY A 509 17.44 14.66 1.63
C GLY A 509 16.11 15.42 1.65
N SER A 510 15.67 15.99 0.52
CA SER A 510 14.34 16.62 0.42
C SER A 510 13.23 15.63 0.71
N THR A 511 12.15 16.08 1.37
CA THR A 511 10.96 15.26 1.69
C THR A 511 9.77 15.57 0.78
N SER A 512 9.85 16.60 -0.05
CA SER A 512 8.75 17.04 -0.91
C SER A 512 9.00 16.68 -2.37
N TYR A 513 7.91 16.53 -3.13
CA TYR A 513 7.95 16.16 -4.55
C TYR A 513 8.78 14.90 -4.84
N LEU A 514 8.56 13.87 -4.02
CA LEU A 514 9.23 12.59 -4.15
C LEU A 514 8.62 11.74 -5.28
N GLU A 515 9.48 11.00 -5.94
CA GLU A 515 9.17 10.10 -7.06
C GLU A 515 10.00 8.81 -6.90
N TYR A 516 9.42 7.68 -7.30
CA TYR A 516 10.15 6.43 -7.42
C TYR A 516 10.97 6.47 -8.71
N ASP A 517 12.26 6.16 -8.60
CA ASP A 517 13.21 6.11 -9.71
C ASP A 517 13.91 4.75 -9.73
N HIS A 518 14.15 4.20 -10.91
CA HIS A 518 14.96 3.00 -11.05
C HIS A 518 16.46 3.36 -11.08
N ILE A 519 17.24 2.79 -10.17
CA ILE A 519 18.70 2.93 -10.11
C ILE A 519 19.30 2.52 -11.46
N ILE A 520 19.00 1.29 -11.90
CA ILE A 520 19.23 0.86 -13.28
C ILE A 520 17.95 1.22 -14.07
N PRO A 521 18.02 2.17 -15.01
CA PRO A 521 16.82 2.61 -15.73
C PRO A 521 16.13 1.44 -16.44
N TRP A 522 14.79 1.46 -16.44
CA TRP A 522 14.00 0.46 -17.15
C TRP A 522 14.35 0.37 -18.65
N SER A 523 14.71 1.50 -19.28
CA SER A 523 15.18 1.55 -20.67
C SER A 523 16.45 0.72 -20.93
N ARG A 524 17.12 0.27 -19.87
CA ARG A 524 18.30 -0.61 -19.88
C ARG A 524 18.02 -1.98 -19.25
N GLY A 525 16.75 -2.34 -19.07
CA GLY A 525 16.33 -3.64 -18.54
C GLY A 525 16.34 -3.74 -17.01
N GLY A 526 16.33 -2.61 -16.29
CA GLY A 526 16.23 -2.62 -14.83
C GLY A 526 14.89 -3.17 -14.35
N ALA A 527 14.93 -4.10 -13.39
CA ALA A 527 13.73 -4.69 -12.79
C ALA A 527 13.03 -3.72 -11.83
N THR A 528 11.71 -3.84 -11.70
CA THR A 528 10.93 -3.13 -10.67
C THR A 528 10.97 -3.94 -9.37
N SER A 529 12.06 -3.80 -8.61
CA SER A 529 12.26 -4.48 -7.32
C SER A 529 12.67 -3.50 -6.24
N VAL A 530 12.62 -3.93 -4.97
CA VAL A 530 13.06 -3.13 -3.83
C VAL A 530 14.50 -2.68 -4.02
N GLU A 531 15.39 -3.56 -4.49
CA GLU A 531 16.82 -3.31 -4.66
C GLU A 531 17.10 -2.29 -5.77
N ASN A 532 16.29 -2.28 -6.84
CA ASN A 532 16.53 -1.42 -8.00
C ASN A 532 15.70 -0.12 -7.99
N LEU A 533 14.72 0.04 -7.11
CA LEU A 533 14.00 1.30 -6.95
C LEU A 533 14.66 2.16 -5.87
N GLN A 534 14.53 3.48 -5.99
CA GLN A 534 14.94 4.47 -5.00
C GLN A 534 13.98 5.65 -4.99
N ILE A 535 14.04 6.48 -3.95
CA ILE A 535 13.27 7.72 -3.89
C ILE A 535 14.18 8.92 -4.21
N LEU A 536 13.77 9.70 -5.20
CA LEU A 536 14.38 10.97 -5.55
C LEU A 536 13.34 12.09 -5.53
N CYS A 537 13.74 13.30 -5.16
CA CYS A 537 12.90 14.46 -5.44
C CYS A 537 12.93 14.75 -6.94
N ARG A 538 11.88 15.36 -7.48
CA ARG A 538 11.74 15.65 -8.92
C ARG A 538 12.98 16.33 -9.54
N ALA A 539 13.62 17.26 -8.82
CA ALA A 539 14.81 17.93 -9.31
C ALA A 539 16.03 16.99 -9.43
N CYS A 540 16.26 16.14 -8.42
CA CYS A 540 17.33 15.13 -8.45
C CYS A 540 17.03 14.03 -9.47
N ASN A 541 15.77 13.61 -9.58
CA ASN A 541 15.34 12.64 -10.59
C ASN A 541 15.61 13.16 -12.02
N GLN A 542 15.21 14.40 -12.29
CA GLN A 542 15.49 15.07 -13.56
C GLN A 542 16.99 15.26 -13.82
N ALA A 543 17.77 15.54 -12.78
CA ALA A 543 19.21 15.64 -12.90
C ALA A 543 19.83 14.27 -13.22
N LYS A 544 19.45 13.19 -12.54
CA LYS A 544 19.96 11.83 -12.81
C LYS A 544 19.61 11.39 -14.24
N GLY A 545 18.33 11.38 -14.57
CA GLY A 545 17.83 10.87 -15.85
C GLY A 545 18.18 9.39 -16.05
N ALA A 546 18.57 9.01 -17.27
CA ALA A 546 18.95 7.62 -17.60
C ALA A 546 20.42 7.27 -17.27
N ARG A 547 21.07 8.06 -16.42
CA ARG A 547 22.44 7.82 -15.95
C ARG A 547 22.42 6.83 -14.78
N ILE A 548 23.42 5.95 -14.75
CA ILE A 548 23.67 4.99 -13.67
C ILE A 548 24.71 5.62 -12.75
#